data_AF-A0A8E2IFK2-F1
#
_entry.id   AF-A0A8E2IFK2-F1
#
_cell.length_a   1.000
_cell.length_b   1.000
_cell.length_c   1.000
_cell.angle_alpha   90.00
_cell.angle_beta   90.00
_cell.angle_gamma   90.00
#
_symmetry.space_group_name_H-M   'P 1'
#
loop_
_entity.id
_entity.type
_entity.pdbx_description
1 polymer ?
#
loop_
_entity_poly.entity_id
_entity_poly.type
_entity_poly.pdbx_seq_one_letter_code
_entity_poly.pdbx_strand_id
1 'polypeptide(L)'
;MPVKELNTKEQHYADSREEAEKLVEEAKEDIYLTSFKISEKHNKYGTYFLIDLVFSFDTAREIMESKPKKEEVPEEQHEGVKYSVDNTGTVSVKNEEVE
;
A
#
# COMPACT_ATOMS: atom_id res chain seq x y z
N MET A 1 -0.06 20.78 3.69
CA MET A 1 -0.29 19.57 2.88
C MET A 1 -1.79 19.37 2.81
N PRO A 2 -2.44 19.31 1.64
CA PRO A 2 -3.86 19.01 1.57
C PRO A 2 -4.08 17.60 2.12
N VAL A 3 -5.01 17.47 3.07
CA VAL A 3 -5.40 16.17 3.63
C VAL A 3 -6.19 15.47 2.53
N LYS A 4 -5.52 14.60 1.76
CA LYS A 4 -6.19 13.75 0.78
C LYS A 4 -7.11 12.82 1.58
N GLU A 5 -8.40 12.86 1.28
CA GLU A 5 -9.36 12.01 1.98
C GLU A 5 -8.99 10.55 1.79
N LEU A 6 -9.01 9.80 2.89
CA LEU A 6 -8.51 8.44 2.93
C LEU A 6 -9.38 7.47 2.10
N ASN A 7 -10.66 7.79 1.94
CA ASN A 7 -11.59 7.06 1.10
C ASN A 7 -12.34 8.06 0.21
N THR A 8 -12.14 7.98 -1.09
CA THR A 8 -12.82 8.83 -2.07
C THR A 8 -13.78 8.00 -2.90
N LYS A 9 -15.02 8.47 -3.00
CA LYS A 9 -16.04 7.89 -3.88
C LYS A 9 -16.33 8.87 -4.98
N GLU A 10 -16.11 8.45 -6.22
CA GLU A 10 -16.44 9.24 -7.40
C GLU A 10 -17.58 8.58 -8.15
N GLN A 11 -18.47 9.40 -8.71
CA GLN A 11 -19.55 8.92 -9.55
C GLN A 11 -19.50 9.67 -10.88
N HIS A 12 -19.38 8.90 -11.95
CA HIS A 12 -19.31 9.39 -13.31
C HIS A 12 -20.54 8.98 -14.09
N TYR A 13 -20.87 9.78 -15.08
CA TYR A 13 -21.99 9.56 -15.98
C TYR A 13 -21.46 9.31 -17.39
N ALA A 14 -22.04 8.33 -18.08
CA ALA A 14 -21.74 8.05 -19.48
C ALA A 14 -23.03 7.79 -20.26
N ASP A 15 -23.09 8.30 -21.49
CA ASP A 15 -24.23 8.11 -22.39
C ASP A 15 -24.13 6.79 -23.17
N SER A 16 -22.92 6.24 -23.30
CA SER A 16 -22.66 4.98 -23.97
C SER A 16 -21.94 3.97 -23.08
N ARG A 17 -22.12 2.69 -23.40
CA ARG A 17 -21.42 1.61 -22.70
C ARG A 17 -19.91 1.66 -22.93
N GLU A 18 -19.49 2.01 -24.15
CA GLU A 18 -18.08 2.08 -24.54
C GLU A 18 -17.35 3.18 -23.75
N GLU A 19 -17.99 4.33 -23.54
CA GLU A 19 -17.45 5.38 -22.65
C GLU A 19 -17.38 4.92 -21.19
N ALA A 20 -18.42 4.24 -20.70
CA ALA A 20 -18.42 3.71 -19.33
C ALA A 20 -17.28 2.70 -19.09
N GLU A 21 -17.02 1.82 -20.07
CA GLU A 21 -15.93 0.85 -20.01
C GLU A 21 -14.57 1.54 -20.07
N LYS A 22 -14.39 2.53 -20.95
CA LYS A 22 -13.15 3.32 -21.04
C LYS A 22 -12.82 4.05 -19.73
N LEU A 23 -13.83 4.60 -19.07
CA LEU A 23 -13.67 5.31 -17.80
C LEU A 23 -13.25 4.37 -16.66
N VAL A 24 -13.77 3.13 -16.69
CA VAL A 24 -13.33 2.07 -15.77
C VAL A 24 -11.93 1.58 -16.10
N GLU A 25 -11.55 1.49 -17.37
CA GLU A 25 -10.18 1.12 -17.79
C GLU A 25 -9.17 2.15 -17.29
N GLU A 26 -9.43 3.44 -17.48
CA GLU A 26 -8.58 4.52 -16.97
C GLU A 26 -8.49 4.47 -15.43
N ALA A 27 -9.62 4.24 -14.74
CA ALA A 27 -9.61 4.11 -13.29
C ALA A 27 -8.83 2.89 -12.78
N LYS A 28 -8.78 1.79 -13.55
CA LYS A 28 -8.00 0.59 -13.20
C LYS A 28 -6.49 0.80 -13.28
N GLU A 29 -6.03 1.84 -13.98
CA GLU A 29 -4.61 2.21 -13.99
C GLU A 29 -4.18 2.79 -12.63
N ASP A 30 -5.12 3.28 -11.82
CA ASP A 30 -4.84 3.76 -10.47
C ASP A 30 -4.75 2.59 -9.47
N ILE A 31 -3.62 2.53 -8.76
CA ILE A 31 -3.30 1.51 -7.75
C ILE A 31 -4.27 1.57 -6.57
N TYR A 32 -4.86 2.73 -6.29
CA TYR A 32 -5.73 2.93 -5.14
C TYR A 32 -7.21 2.60 -5.42
N LEU A 33 -7.55 2.17 -6.64
CA LEU A 33 -8.91 1.73 -6.96
C LEU A 33 -9.24 0.43 -6.24
N THR A 34 -10.15 0.49 -5.27
CA THR A 34 -10.58 -0.68 -4.50
C THR A 34 -11.75 -1.40 -5.16
N SER A 35 -12.68 -0.64 -5.74
CA SER A 35 -13.87 -1.21 -6.39
C SER A 35 -14.48 -0.27 -7.41
N PHE A 36 -15.13 -0.85 -8.42
CA PHE A 36 -15.89 -0.13 -9.41
C PHE A 36 -17.23 -0.83 -9.67
N LYS A 37 -18.25 -0.06 -10.07
CA LYS A 37 -19.56 -0.57 -10.46
C LYS A 37 -20.14 0.25 -11.59
N ILE A 38 -20.53 -0.40 -12.68
CA ILE A 38 -21.31 0.21 -13.75
C ILE A 38 -22.78 -0.15 -13.54
N SER A 39 -23.64 0.85 -13.47
CA SER A 39 -25.09 0.70 -13.34
C SER A 39 -25.77 1.24 -14.59
N GLU A 40 -26.38 0.36 -15.37
CA GLU A 40 -27.24 0.74 -16.50
C GLU A 40 -28.59 1.24 -15.97
N LYS A 41 -29.02 2.40 -16.46
CA LYS A 41 -30.28 3.06 -16.09
C LYS A 41 -30.99 3.53 -17.35
N HIS A 42 -32.32 3.61 -17.27
CA HIS A 42 -33.14 4.07 -18.38
C HIS A 42 -33.98 5.28 -17.94
N ASN A 43 -33.97 6.35 -18.72
CA ASN A 43 -34.81 7.53 -18.55
C ASN A 43 -35.70 7.74 -19.80
N LYS A 44 -36.49 8.82 -19.80
CA LYS A 44 -37.37 9.18 -20.93
C LYS A 44 -36.61 9.44 -22.25
N TYR A 45 -35.33 9.77 -22.17
CA TYR A 45 -34.46 10.16 -23.28
C TYR A 45 -33.55 9.03 -23.77
N GLY A 46 -33.50 7.89 -23.06
CA GLY A 46 -32.70 6.73 -23.45
C GLY A 46 -32.07 6.00 -22.27
N THR A 47 -31.06 5.19 -22.60
CA THR A 47 -30.24 4.47 -21.63
C THR A 47 -29.02 5.31 -21.28
N TYR A 48 -28.64 5.32 -20.01
CA TYR A 48 -27.41 5.94 -19.52
C TYR A 48 -26.73 5.05 -18.49
N PHE A 49 -25.45 5.27 -18.26
CA PHE A 49 -24.63 4.47 -17.35
C PHE A 49 -24.10 5.37 -16.24
N LEU A 50 -24.23 4.89 -15.01
CA LEU A 50 -23.57 5.49 -13.84
C LEU A 50 -22.40 4.60 -13.45
N ILE A 51 -21.21 5.18 -13.38
CA ILE A 51 -19.99 4.50 -12.95
C ILE A 51 -19.65 4.98 -11.54
N ASP A 52 -19.79 4.09 -10.56
CA ASP A 52 -19.36 4.34 -9.19
C ASP A 52 -17.93 3.80 -9.03
N LEU A 53 -16.98 4.67 -8.70
CA LEU A 53 -15.58 4.34 -8.43
C LEU A 53 -15.29 4.59 -6.95
N VAL A 54 -14.62 3.64 -6.30
CA VAL A 54 -14.21 3.77 -4.90
C VAL A 54 -12.72 3.58 -4.82
N PHE A 55 -12.03 4.60 -4.32
CA PHE A 55 -10.61 4.60 -4.05
C PHE A 55 -10.38 4.61 -2.55
N SER A 56 -9.44 3.79 -2.09
CA SER A 56 -8.99 3.74 -0.71
C SER A 56 -7.48 3.90 -0.67
N PHE A 57 -7.01 4.88 0.09
CA PHE A 57 -5.58 5.07 0.31
C PHE A 57 -5.18 4.36 1.60
N ASP A 58 -4.05 3.66 1.55
CA ASP A 58 -3.54 2.97 2.73
C ASP A 58 -3.28 3.96 3.86
N THR A 59 -3.84 3.64 5.03
CA THR A 59 -3.51 4.35 6.27
C THR A 59 -2.07 4.04 6.68
N ALA A 60 -1.46 4.95 7.46
CA ALA A 60 -0.18 4.67 8.12
C ALA A 60 -0.21 3.36 8.94
N ARG A 61 -1.40 2.97 9.45
CA ARG A 61 -1.62 1.67 10.10
C ARG A 61 -1.52 0.50 9.12
N GLU A 62 -2.17 0.57 7.96
CA GLU A 62 -2.11 -0.49 6.93
C GLU A 62 -0.70 -0.62 6.34
N ILE A 63 0.03 0.48 6.17
CA ILE A 63 1.45 0.46 5.74
C ILE A 63 2.34 -0.23 6.80
N MET A 64 2.04 -0.05 8.09
CA MET A 64 2.75 -0.75 9.17
C MET A 64 2.36 -2.23 9.30
N GLU A 65 1.10 -2.57 8.99
CA GLU A 65 0.55 -3.93 9.10
C GLU A 65 0.90 -4.80 7.88
N SER A 66 1.07 -4.18 6.71
CA SER A 66 1.72 -4.78 5.54
C SER A 66 3.22 -4.92 5.80
N LYS A 67 3.57 -5.94 6.60
CA LYS A 67 4.96 -6.34 6.81
C LYS A 67 5.70 -6.36 5.47
N PRO A 68 6.93 -5.81 5.38
CA PRO A 68 7.75 -6.05 4.21
C PRO A 68 7.77 -7.56 3.99
N LYS A 69 7.40 -7.97 2.77
CA LYS A 69 7.76 -9.29 2.27
C LYS A 69 9.22 -9.45 2.65
N LYS A 70 9.53 -10.51 3.38
CA LYS A 70 10.87 -10.83 3.86
C LYS A 70 11.79 -10.92 2.64
N GLU A 71 12.21 -9.79 2.09
CA GLU A 71 13.45 -9.71 1.35
C GLU A 71 14.46 -10.12 2.40
N GLU A 72 15.14 -11.21 2.12
CA GLU A 72 16.31 -11.66 2.84
C GLU A 72 17.39 -10.58 2.66
N VAL A 73 17.17 -9.42 3.27
CA VAL A 73 18.26 -8.54 3.66
C VAL A 73 19.07 -9.42 4.60
N PRO A 74 20.34 -9.73 4.29
CA PRO A 74 21.15 -10.50 5.20
C PRO A 74 21.09 -9.74 6.53
N GLU A 75 20.54 -10.38 7.56
CA GLU A 75 20.67 -9.86 8.91
C GLU A 75 22.17 -9.70 9.13
N GLU A 76 22.67 -8.47 9.10
CA GLU A 76 23.94 -8.16 9.76
C GLU A 76 23.68 -8.45 11.24
N GLN A 77 23.88 -9.71 11.62
CA GLN A 77 24.00 -10.11 13.00
C GLN A 77 25.17 -9.30 13.52
N HIS A 78 24.89 -8.21 14.22
CA HIS A 78 25.87 -7.57 15.07
C HIS A 78 26.16 -8.61 16.17
N GLU A 79 27.05 -9.56 15.92
CA GLU A 79 27.59 -10.45 16.94
C GLU A 79 28.21 -9.51 17.98
N GLY A 80 27.50 -9.32 19.10
CA GLY A 80 28.01 -8.55 20.21
C GLY A 80 29.39 -9.08 20.58
N VAL A 81 30.32 -8.16 20.86
CA VAL A 81 31.71 -8.52 21.13
C VAL A 81 31.76 -9.48 22.32
N LYS A 82 32.28 -10.70 22.10
CA LYS A 82 32.37 -11.73 23.13
C LYS A 82 33.36 -11.25 24.21
N TYR A 83 32.84 -11.03 25.42
CA TYR A 83 33.64 -10.74 26.60
C TYR A 83 33.57 -11.91 27.59
N SER A 84 34.66 -12.13 28.33
CA SER A 84 34.70 -13.09 29.44
C SER A 84 35.09 -12.35 30.72
N VAL A 85 34.49 -12.78 31.83
CA VAL A 85 34.78 -12.24 33.16
C VAL A 85 35.38 -13.34 34.02
N ASP A 86 36.55 -13.06 34.59
CA ASP A 86 37.21 -13.99 35.50
C ASP A 86 36.63 -13.89 36.93
N ASN A 87 36.83 -14.91 37.76
CA ASN A 87 36.36 -14.94 39.16
C ASN A 87 36.96 -13.83 40.06
N THR A 88 37.92 -13.07 39.55
CA THR A 88 38.51 -11.87 40.19
C THR A 88 37.81 -10.57 39.79
N GLY A 89 36.80 -10.63 38.92
CA GLY A 89 36.03 -9.47 38.45
C GLY A 89 36.66 -8.69 37.29
N THR A 90 37.76 -9.19 36.73
CA THR A 90 38.40 -8.57 35.56
C THR A 90 37.68 -8.99 34.28
N VAL A 91 37.35 -8.01 33.41
CA VAL A 91 36.68 -8.23 32.12
C VAL A 91 37.69 -8.16 30.99
N SER A 92 37.75 -9.20 30.16
CA SER A 92 38.58 -9.23 28.95
C SER A 92 37.72 -9.34 27.69
N VAL A 93 37.99 -8.48 26.72
CA VAL A 93 37.30 -8.44 25.42
C VAL A 93 38.30 -8.86 24.34
N LYS A 94 37.97 -9.89 23.56
CA LYS A 94 38.80 -10.28 22.41
C LYS A 94 38.40 -9.42 21.21
N ASN A 95 39.11 -8.33 20.97
CA ASN A 95 38.98 -7.60 19.72
C ASN A 95 39.79 -8.34 18.65
N GLU A 96 39.11 -9.00 17.72
CA GLU A 96 39.71 -9.28 16.42
C GLU A 96 39.61 -7.96 15.64
N GLU A 97 40.73 -7.25 15.54
CA GLU A 97 40.86 -6.08 14.66
C GLU A 97 40.61 -6.54 13.23
N VAL A 98 39.51 -6.07 12.64
CA VAL A 98 39.26 -6.17 11.20
C VAL A 98 40.02 -5.01 10.56
N GLU A 99 41.08 -5.33 9.80
CA GLU A 99 41.72 -4.43 8.83
C GLU A 99 40.91 -4.38 7.53
#